data_AF-A0A924W1S7-F1
#
_entry.id   AF-A0A924W1S7-F1
#
_cell.length_a   1.000
_cell.length_b   1.000
_cell.length_c   1.000
_cell.angle_alpha   90.00
_cell.angle_beta   90.00
_cell.angle_gamma   90.00
#
_symmetry.space_group_name_H-M   'P 1'
#
loop_
_entity.id
_entity.type
_entity.pdbx_description
1 polymer ?
#
loop_
_entity_poly.entity_id
_entity_poly.type
_entity_poly.pdbx_seq_one_letter_code
_entity_poly.pdbx_strand_id
1 'polypeptide(L)'
;MNRCSFVCVIVLVSCLLAATGCLVYSTFAGPLDPPAGPVSPTYKTLAEVEPRMAVNATNTPGDAGTVYRITQPGSYYLTSNISGVALKHGVQISSSGVTLNLNGFDLMGVAGSLDGVSAGMNDLTNIAVVNGSIRNWGGRGIDLGTMSANNCRVAEVLASGNIGYGIGTGAGSTITSCSAYNNSGGGINVLSVCSITNCSVYDNAANGISAGQVCTVSNCTAFTNTGVGVDTSSGCTITNCAAFFNTGTGINTGSGSTISNCSSFQNTGSGISVMTGSAVTDCAARFNSADGIVCVAQCFIQGNTCSTNGAANGAGIHATGSDNRIEGNACAAADRGIDVDGSGNVIIRNTCTGNSTNWAIAANNVCGPIVDRTTPGSAAINGNSAPDSTGTTHPHANFTY
;
A
#
# COMPACT_ATOMS: atom_id res chain seq x y z
N MET A 1 -63.74 -33.62 -68.75
CA MET A 1 -64.18 -32.35 -68.14
C MET A 1 -63.10 -31.87 -67.19
N ASN A 2 -62.61 -30.65 -67.43
CA ASN A 2 -61.92 -29.70 -66.54
C ASN A 2 -60.79 -30.21 -65.62
N ARG A 3 -59.52 -29.95 -65.96
CA ARG A 3 -58.75 -28.68 -65.87
C ARG A 3 -57.99 -28.57 -64.55
N CYS A 4 -56.66 -28.61 -64.71
CA CYS A 4 -55.66 -27.70 -64.14
C CYS A 4 -55.76 -27.35 -62.65
N SER A 5 -54.79 -27.85 -61.87
CA SER A 5 -53.83 -27.04 -61.09
C SER A 5 -53.35 -27.80 -59.85
N PHE A 6 -52.43 -28.76 -60.02
CA PHE A 6 -51.60 -29.27 -58.91
C PHE A 6 -50.25 -29.77 -59.45
N VAL A 7 -49.57 -28.92 -60.21
CA VAL A 7 -48.14 -29.05 -60.51
C VAL A 7 -47.51 -27.69 -60.22
N CYS A 8 -47.35 -27.33 -58.94
CA CYS A 8 -46.61 -26.11 -58.59
C CYS A 8 -46.15 -25.99 -57.13
N VAL A 9 -45.81 -27.08 -56.44
CA VAL A 9 -45.36 -26.98 -55.03
C VAL A 9 -43.98 -27.58 -54.74
N ILE A 10 -43.30 -28.23 -55.71
CA ILE A 10 -41.99 -28.87 -55.45
C ILE A 10 -40.78 -28.14 -56.09
N VAL A 11 -40.97 -27.04 -56.82
CA VAL A 11 -39.84 -26.29 -57.44
C VAL A 11 -39.56 -24.92 -56.79
N LEU A 12 -40.34 -24.52 -55.77
CA LEU A 12 -40.18 -23.19 -55.15
C LEU A 12 -39.28 -23.15 -53.90
N VAL A 13 -38.73 -24.27 -53.43
CA VAL A 13 -37.89 -24.30 -52.21
C VAL A 13 -36.38 -24.29 -52.50
N SER A 14 -35.95 -24.58 -53.73
CA SER A 14 -34.53 -24.48 -54.13
C SER A 14 -34.14 -23.15 -54.79
N CYS A 15 -35.09 -22.25 -55.08
CA CYS A 15 -34.79 -20.89 -55.57
C CYS A 15 -34.71 -19.83 -54.47
N LEU A 16 -35.06 -20.15 -53.21
CA LEU A 16 -35.01 -19.19 -52.10
C LEU A 16 -33.71 -19.27 -51.26
N LEU A 17 -32.77 -20.15 -51.61
CA LEU A 17 -31.41 -20.18 -51.02
C LEU A 17 -30.30 -19.71 -51.97
N ALA A 18 -30.64 -19.33 -53.21
CA ALA A 18 -29.69 -18.77 -54.18
C ALA A 18 -29.83 -17.25 -54.36
N ALA A 19 -30.72 -16.58 -53.60
CA ALA A 19 -30.98 -15.14 -53.69
C ALA A 19 -30.58 -14.34 -52.44
N THR A 20 -30.00 -14.96 -51.42
CA THR A 20 -29.47 -14.27 -50.22
C THR A 20 -27.95 -14.18 -50.18
N GLY A 21 -27.25 -14.73 -51.20
CA GLY A 21 -25.79 -14.75 -51.30
C GLY A 21 -25.17 -13.59 -52.10
N CYS A 22 -25.95 -12.61 -52.54
CA CYS A 22 -25.42 -11.49 -53.34
C CYS A 22 -26.13 -10.16 -53.05
N LEU A 23 -26.37 -9.84 -51.77
CA LEU A 23 -26.39 -8.44 -51.38
C LEU A 23 -24.93 -8.00 -51.30
N VAL A 24 -24.39 -7.68 -52.48
CA VAL A 24 -23.30 -6.73 -52.58
C VAL A 24 -23.85 -5.49 -51.89
N TYR A 25 -23.54 -5.32 -50.61
CA TYR A 25 -23.40 -3.98 -50.08
C TYR A 25 -22.33 -3.40 -50.98
N SER A 26 -22.75 -2.66 -52.00
CA SER A 26 -21.89 -1.68 -52.62
C SER A 26 -21.40 -0.87 -51.43
N THR A 27 -20.16 -1.14 -51.00
CA THR A 27 -19.41 -0.19 -50.22
C THR A 27 -19.34 1.00 -51.16
N PHE A 28 -20.28 1.93 -51.02
CA PHE A 28 -20.16 3.24 -51.62
C PHE A 28 -18.85 3.74 -51.05
N ALA A 29 -17.82 3.81 -51.90
CA ALA A 29 -16.71 4.68 -51.61
C ALA A 29 -17.35 6.03 -51.27
N GLY A 30 -16.96 6.61 -50.13
CA GLY A 30 -17.40 7.95 -49.79
C GLY A 30 -17.18 8.88 -50.99
N PRO A 31 -17.93 10.00 -51.08
CA PRO A 31 -17.94 10.88 -52.25
C PRO A 31 -16.55 11.02 -52.87
N LEU A 32 -16.37 10.51 -54.09
CA LEU A 32 -15.09 10.57 -54.80
C LEU A 32 -14.78 11.98 -55.33
N ASP A 33 -15.75 12.88 -55.21
CA ASP A 33 -15.59 14.30 -55.48
C ASP A 33 -15.18 15.02 -54.19
N PRO A 34 -13.90 15.44 -54.04
CA PRO A 34 -13.52 16.31 -52.95
C PRO A 34 -14.34 17.61 -53.01
N PRO A 35 -14.68 18.24 -51.87
CA PRO A 35 -15.39 19.51 -51.85
C PRO A 35 -14.72 20.54 -52.76
N ALA A 36 -15.51 21.27 -53.54
CA ALA A 36 -14.99 22.30 -54.42
C ALA A 36 -14.28 23.40 -53.60
N GLY A 37 -12.97 23.58 -53.83
CA GLY A 37 -12.11 24.56 -53.16
C GLY A 37 -10.77 23.96 -52.73
N PRO A 38 -9.79 24.78 -52.32
CA PRO A 38 -8.57 24.26 -51.71
C PRO A 38 -8.93 23.45 -50.46
N VAL A 39 -8.57 22.17 -50.42
CA VAL A 39 -8.65 21.40 -49.18
C VAL A 39 -7.75 22.05 -48.14
N SER A 40 -8.34 22.54 -47.05
CA SER A 40 -7.55 23.03 -45.92
C SER A 40 -6.82 21.85 -45.30
N PRO A 41 -5.56 22.00 -44.88
CA PRO A 41 -4.85 20.88 -44.30
C PRO A 41 -5.58 20.35 -43.07
N THR A 42 -5.90 19.06 -43.08
CA THR A 42 -6.61 18.37 -41.99
C THR A 42 -5.65 17.80 -40.94
N TYR A 43 -4.34 18.03 -41.08
CA TYR A 43 -3.36 17.57 -40.12
C TYR A 43 -3.38 18.46 -38.87
N LYS A 44 -3.38 17.82 -37.71
CA LYS A 44 -3.04 18.48 -36.44
C LYS A 44 -1.53 18.66 -36.37
N THR A 45 -1.09 19.82 -35.90
CA THR A 45 0.31 20.06 -35.54
C THR A 45 0.71 19.15 -34.37
N LEU A 46 2.01 18.91 -34.20
CA LEU A 46 2.49 18.14 -33.04
C LEU A 46 2.04 18.77 -31.72
N ALA A 47 1.97 20.10 -31.64
CA ALA A 47 1.48 20.81 -30.45
C ALA A 47 -0.02 20.59 -30.18
N GLU A 48 -0.83 20.37 -31.23
CA GLU A 48 -2.25 20.06 -31.08
C GLU A 48 -2.51 18.58 -30.73
N VAL A 49 -1.58 17.68 -31.06
CA VAL A 49 -1.66 16.25 -30.71
C VAL A 49 -1.02 15.98 -29.35
N GLU A 50 0.08 16.67 -29.04
CA GLU A 50 0.88 16.52 -27.82
C GLU A 50 1.19 17.90 -27.22
N PRO A 51 0.24 18.48 -26.45
CA PRO A 51 0.38 19.82 -25.90
C PRO A 51 1.35 19.89 -24.70
N ARG A 52 1.85 18.74 -24.22
CA ARG A 52 2.82 18.72 -23.12
C ARG A 52 4.19 19.17 -23.61
N MET A 53 5.04 19.60 -22.68
CA MET A 53 6.42 20.02 -22.97
C MET A 53 7.39 18.85 -22.79
N ALA A 54 8.17 18.53 -23.83
CA ALA A 54 9.23 17.52 -23.70
C ALA A 54 10.35 18.04 -22.79
N VAL A 55 10.82 17.22 -21.85
CA VAL A 55 11.99 17.52 -21.01
C VAL A 55 13.26 17.31 -21.85
N ASN A 56 13.96 18.40 -22.16
CA ASN A 56 15.20 18.41 -22.93
C ASN A 56 15.96 19.74 -22.75
N ALA A 57 17.13 19.87 -23.38
CA ALA A 57 18.00 21.04 -23.25
C ALA A 57 17.38 22.34 -23.79
N THR A 58 16.40 22.27 -24.68
CA THR A 58 15.73 23.44 -25.27
C THR A 58 14.60 23.95 -24.38
N ASN A 59 13.75 23.05 -23.89
CA ASN A 59 12.51 23.41 -23.19
C ASN A 59 12.70 23.53 -21.67
N THR A 60 13.64 22.78 -21.11
CA THR A 60 13.88 22.69 -19.65
C THR A 60 15.38 22.71 -19.35
N PRO A 61 16.13 23.72 -19.81
CA PRO A 61 17.58 23.75 -19.67
C PRO A 61 18.00 23.59 -18.20
N GLY A 62 19.02 22.76 -17.98
CA GLY A 62 19.64 22.58 -16.66
C GLY A 62 20.57 23.73 -16.28
N ASP A 63 21.32 23.52 -15.20
CA ASP A 63 22.32 24.47 -14.69
C ASP A 63 23.53 23.76 -14.08
N ALA A 64 24.29 24.44 -13.22
CA ALA A 64 25.45 23.85 -12.55
C ALA A 64 25.09 22.66 -11.64
N GLY A 65 23.89 22.64 -11.04
CA GLY A 65 23.45 21.63 -10.08
C GLY A 65 22.38 20.66 -10.60
N THR A 66 21.91 20.82 -11.84
CA THR A 66 20.78 20.03 -12.37
C THR A 66 20.95 19.71 -13.85
N VAL A 67 20.55 18.51 -14.28
CA VAL A 67 20.51 18.14 -15.71
C VAL A 67 19.39 18.88 -16.45
N TYR A 68 18.16 18.91 -15.89
CA TYR A 68 17.03 19.68 -16.44
C TYR A 68 16.23 20.39 -15.35
N ARG A 69 15.79 21.62 -15.62
CA ARG A 69 14.98 22.41 -14.68
C ARG A 69 13.61 22.75 -15.25
N ILE A 70 12.57 22.51 -14.46
CA ILE A 70 11.20 22.94 -14.75
C ILE A 70 10.90 24.17 -13.88
N THR A 71 10.85 25.35 -14.50
CA THR A 71 10.69 26.64 -13.81
C THR A 71 9.32 27.30 -14.02
N GLN A 72 8.46 26.67 -14.82
CA GLN A 72 7.09 27.14 -15.09
C GLN A 72 6.08 26.03 -14.78
N PRO A 73 4.84 26.38 -14.39
CA PRO A 73 3.76 25.42 -14.27
C PRO A 73 3.46 24.77 -15.63
N GLY A 74 2.97 23.53 -15.63
CA GLY A 74 2.59 22.85 -16.86
C GLY A 74 2.75 21.33 -16.80
N SER A 75 2.44 20.69 -17.92
CA SER A 75 2.62 19.25 -18.08
C SER A 75 3.85 18.97 -18.94
N TYR A 76 4.74 18.13 -18.41
CA TYR A 76 6.01 17.75 -18.98
C TYR A 76 6.09 16.23 -19.17
N TYR A 77 6.87 15.78 -20.14
CA TYR A 77 7.09 14.36 -20.37
C TYR A 77 8.49 14.02 -20.86
N LEU A 78 8.94 12.80 -20.59
CA LEU A 78 10.18 12.27 -21.15
C LEU A 78 9.96 11.68 -22.55
N THR A 79 10.95 11.87 -23.41
CA THR A 79 11.00 11.31 -24.78
C THR A 79 12.03 10.20 -24.93
N SER A 80 12.90 10.02 -23.95
CA SER A 80 13.91 8.98 -23.84
C SER A 80 14.34 8.82 -22.39
N ASN A 81 15.13 7.78 -22.11
CA ASN A 81 15.85 7.69 -20.83
C ASN A 81 16.76 8.92 -20.63
N ILE A 82 16.95 9.31 -19.38
CA ILE A 82 17.89 10.37 -18.98
C ILE A 82 18.94 9.75 -18.05
N SER A 83 20.20 9.97 -18.38
CA SER A 83 21.32 9.65 -17.49
C SER A 83 21.62 10.83 -16.58
N GLY A 84 21.78 10.55 -15.29
CA GLY A 84 22.27 11.49 -14.30
C GLY A 84 23.71 11.88 -14.56
N VAL A 85 24.14 12.96 -13.91
CA VAL A 85 25.50 13.48 -13.97
C VAL A 85 25.99 13.64 -12.54
N ALA A 86 27.26 13.33 -12.30
CA ALA A 86 27.86 13.52 -10.98
C ALA A 86 27.68 14.98 -10.51
N LEU A 87 27.37 15.15 -9.23
CA LEU A 87 27.07 16.41 -8.54
C LEU A 87 25.81 17.14 -9.06
N LYS A 88 24.94 16.47 -9.82
CA LYS A 88 23.68 17.05 -10.30
C LYS A 88 22.46 16.23 -9.94
N HIS A 89 21.34 16.92 -9.72
CA HIS A 89 20.01 16.31 -9.74
C HIS A 89 19.57 16.02 -11.19
N GLY A 90 18.70 15.04 -11.39
CA GLY A 90 18.15 14.72 -12.70
C GLY A 90 17.21 15.81 -13.21
N VAL A 91 16.01 15.87 -12.65
CA VAL A 91 15.00 16.89 -12.94
C VAL A 91 14.67 17.67 -11.68
N GLN A 92 15.03 18.95 -11.63
CA GLN A 92 14.63 19.83 -10.53
C GLN A 92 13.36 20.59 -10.91
N ILE A 93 12.34 20.50 -10.06
CA ILE A 93 11.07 21.21 -10.19
C ILE A 93 11.12 22.46 -9.32
N SER A 94 11.09 23.63 -9.95
CA SER A 94 11.12 24.96 -9.33
C SER A 94 9.82 25.72 -9.59
N SER A 95 8.69 25.03 -9.71
CA SER A 95 7.38 25.69 -9.84
C SER A 95 6.27 24.78 -9.32
N SER A 96 5.20 25.39 -8.84
CA SER A 96 3.98 24.67 -8.46
C SER A 96 3.15 24.33 -9.71
N GLY A 97 2.22 23.38 -9.60
CA GLY A 97 1.34 23.03 -10.73
C GLY A 97 2.05 22.32 -11.87
N VAL A 98 3.03 21.48 -11.54
CA VAL A 98 3.84 20.73 -12.51
C VAL A 98 3.41 19.27 -12.54
N THR A 99 3.20 18.72 -13.72
CA THR A 99 3.14 17.26 -13.92
C THR A 99 4.37 16.83 -14.71
N LEU A 100 5.17 15.93 -14.15
CA LEU A 100 6.25 15.23 -14.83
C LEU A 100 5.83 13.79 -15.09
N ASN A 101 5.58 13.45 -16.35
CA ASN A 101 5.31 12.08 -16.77
C ASN A 101 6.58 11.45 -17.34
N LEU A 102 7.11 10.41 -16.69
CA LEU A 102 8.31 9.70 -17.15
C LEU A 102 8.05 8.85 -18.40
N ASN A 103 6.78 8.67 -18.79
CA ASN A 103 6.32 8.04 -20.02
C ASN A 103 6.89 6.62 -20.22
N GLY A 104 7.09 5.89 -19.13
CA GLY A 104 7.70 4.56 -19.10
C GLY A 104 9.24 4.54 -19.21
N PHE A 105 9.89 5.71 -19.28
CA PHE A 105 11.35 5.81 -19.38
C PHE A 105 12.04 5.84 -18.01
N ASP A 106 13.36 5.63 -18.05
CA ASP A 106 14.23 5.64 -16.87
C ASP A 106 14.89 7.01 -16.66
N LEU A 107 14.83 7.52 -15.42
CA LEU A 107 15.82 8.43 -14.85
C LEU A 107 16.91 7.59 -14.17
N MET A 108 18.09 7.49 -14.78
CA MET A 108 19.18 6.61 -14.35
C MET A 108 20.30 7.41 -13.70
N GLY A 109 20.47 7.32 -12.40
CA GLY A 109 21.60 7.91 -11.70
C GLY A 109 22.94 7.26 -12.07
N VAL A 110 24.01 7.98 -11.72
CA VAL A 110 25.40 7.54 -11.82
C VAL A 110 26.11 7.79 -10.49
N ALA A 111 27.28 7.19 -10.29
CA ALA A 111 28.08 7.45 -9.09
C ALA A 111 28.30 8.96 -8.89
N GLY A 112 27.98 9.45 -7.68
CA GLY A 112 28.09 10.86 -7.33
C GLY A 112 26.96 11.77 -7.83
N SER A 113 25.96 11.26 -8.57
CA SER A 113 24.73 12.03 -8.87
C SER A 113 23.96 12.36 -7.58
N LEU A 114 23.14 13.41 -7.61
CA LEU A 114 22.28 13.79 -6.47
C LEU A 114 20.93 13.07 -6.57
N ASP A 115 19.81 13.74 -6.36
CA ASP A 115 18.47 13.12 -6.45
C ASP A 115 17.97 13.03 -7.90
N GLY A 116 17.13 12.03 -8.19
CA GLY A 116 16.55 11.85 -9.52
C GLY A 116 15.54 12.93 -9.90
N VAL A 117 14.56 13.16 -9.04
CA VAL A 117 13.65 14.30 -9.12
C VAL A 117 13.70 15.06 -7.79
N SER A 118 13.89 16.37 -7.82
CA SER A 118 13.94 17.18 -6.59
C SER A 118 13.10 18.45 -6.67
N ALA A 119 12.61 18.92 -5.53
CA ALA A 119 12.05 20.27 -5.39
C ALA A 119 13.19 21.29 -5.25
N GLY A 120 13.16 22.36 -6.05
CA GLY A 120 14.19 23.41 -6.07
C GLY A 120 13.91 24.62 -5.17
N MET A 121 12.73 24.68 -4.54
CA MET A 121 12.28 25.77 -3.67
C MET A 121 11.41 25.23 -2.54
N ASN A 122 11.33 25.98 -1.44
CA ASN A 122 10.47 25.66 -0.30
C ASN A 122 8.98 25.78 -0.67
N ASP A 123 8.16 24.94 -0.06
CA ASP A 123 6.70 25.06 -0.01
C ASP A 123 6.01 25.09 -1.39
N LEU A 124 6.61 24.42 -2.39
CA LEU A 124 5.94 24.19 -3.66
C LEU A 124 4.68 23.34 -3.46
N THR A 125 3.72 23.46 -4.38
CA THR A 125 2.46 22.71 -4.31
C THR A 125 2.04 22.12 -5.65
N ASN A 126 1.17 21.11 -5.60
CA ASN A 126 0.51 20.57 -6.80
C ASN A 126 1.50 20.00 -7.83
N ILE A 127 2.44 19.17 -7.37
CA ILE A 127 3.44 18.51 -8.23
C ILE A 127 3.07 17.04 -8.42
N ALA A 128 3.03 16.56 -9.66
CA ALA A 128 2.86 15.15 -9.97
C ALA A 128 4.12 14.56 -10.63
N VAL A 129 4.56 13.38 -10.20
CA VAL A 129 5.64 12.59 -10.83
C VAL A 129 5.10 11.19 -11.10
N VAL A 130 4.99 10.79 -12.36
CA VAL A 130 4.23 9.59 -12.73
C VAL A 130 4.88 8.73 -13.82
N ASN A 131 4.54 7.43 -13.83
CA ASN A 131 4.72 6.48 -14.93
C ASN A 131 6.16 6.31 -15.46
N GLY A 132 7.01 5.58 -14.73
CA GLY A 132 8.35 5.19 -15.19
C GLY A 132 9.26 4.74 -14.06
N SER A 133 10.57 4.73 -14.30
CA SER A 133 11.55 4.30 -13.29
C SER A 133 12.53 5.40 -12.92
N ILE A 134 12.93 5.43 -11.65
CA ILE A 134 13.94 6.35 -11.12
C ILE A 134 14.91 5.52 -10.31
N ARG A 135 16.11 5.29 -10.85
CA ARG A 135 17.01 4.27 -10.30
C ARG A 135 18.48 4.66 -10.24
N ASN A 136 19.19 4.09 -9.26
CA ASN A 136 20.64 4.21 -9.08
C ASN A 136 21.15 5.64 -8.83
N TRP A 137 20.34 6.50 -8.21
CA TRP A 137 20.74 7.86 -7.87
C TRP A 137 21.62 7.90 -6.62
N GLY A 138 22.65 8.74 -6.64
CA GLY A 138 23.55 8.92 -5.50
C GLY A 138 22.92 9.70 -4.34
N GLY A 139 21.76 10.33 -4.57
CA GLY A 139 20.82 10.80 -3.56
C GLY A 139 19.58 9.92 -3.50
N ARG A 140 18.41 10.55 -3.40
CA ARG A 140 17.08 9.92 -3.39
C ARG A 140 16.56 9.72 -4.81
N GLY A 141 15.60 8.81 -4.97
CA GLY A 141 14.87 8.72 -6.24
C GLY A 141 14.06 9.99 -6.48
N ILE A 142 13.07 10.23 -5.63
CA ILE A 142 12.25 11.46 -5.62
C ILE A 142 12.45 12.15 -4.27
N ASP A 143 12.86 13.42 -4.26
CA ASP A 143 12.93 14.29 -3.09
C ASP A 143 12.02 15.52 -3.27
N LEU A 144 10.74 15.35 -2.98
CA LEU A 144 9.77 16.43 -2.82
C LEU A 144 9.54 16.75 -1.33
N GLY A 145 10.17 16.01 -0.42
CA GLY A 145 9.94 16.11 1.03
C GLY A 145 10.86 17.10 1.73
N THR A 146 12.14 17.18 1.34
CA THR A 146 13.13 18.01 2.06
C THR A 146 12.81 19.50 2.01
N MET A 147 12.23 19.98 0.91
CA MET A 147 11.79 21.38 0.76
C MET A 147 10.28 21.54 1.00
N SER A 148 9.62 20.57 1.62
CA SER A 148 8.18 20.60 1.94
C SER A 148 7.28 20.87 0.73
N ALA A 149 7.52 20.22 -0.41
CA ALA A 149 6.59 20.33 -1.53
C ALA A 149 5.30 19.55 -1.21
N ASN A 150 4.21 20.28 -0.96
CA ASN A 150 2.96 19.76 -0.42
C ASN A 150 1.93 19.47 -1.52
N ASN A 151 0.91 18.67 -1.20
CA ASN A 151 -0.13 18.26 -2.16
C ASN A 151 0.47 17.68 -3.46
N CYS A 152 1.46 16.78 -3.31
CA CYS A 152 2.10 16.12 -4.42
C CYS A 152 1.42 14.79 -4.76
N ARG A 153 1.59 14.32 -6.00
CA ARG A 153 1.14 12.99 -6.44
C ARG A 153 2.31 12.22 -7.03
N VAL A 154 2.63 11.06 -6.45
CA VAL A 154 3.57 10.10 -7.05
C VAL A 154 2.78 8.84 -7.41
N ALA A 155 2.78 8.45 -8.67
CA ALA A 155 1.99 7.30 -9.11
C ALA A 155 2.69 6.47 -10.18
N GLU A 156 2.61 5.14 -10.06
CA GLU A 156 3.17 4.21 -11.06
C GLU A 156 4.68 4.43 -11.29
N VAL A 157 5.40 4.69 -10.20
CA VAL A 157 6.86 4.88 -10.23
C VAL A 157 7.57 3.69 -9.60
N LEU A 158 8.62 3.22 -10.29
CA LEU A 158 9.57 2.24 -9.78
C LEU A 158 10.84 2.96 -9.30
N ALA A 159 10.97 3.19 -7.99
CA ALA A 159 12.12 3.84 -7.37
C ALA A 159 13.09 2.79 -6.79
N SER A 160 14.28 2.63 -7.39
CA SER A 160 15.18 1.55 -6.98
C SER A 160 16.67 1.85 -6.96
N GLY A 161 17.42 1.20 -6.06
CA GLY A 161 18.88 1.33 -6.04
C GLY A 161 19.39 2.73 -5.67
N ASN A 162 18.55 3.58 -5.07
CA ASN A 162 18.95 4.94 -4.70
C ASN A 162 19.67 4.91 -3.34
N ILE A 163 20.69 5.75 -3.16
CA ILE A 163 21.45 5.79 -1.90
C ILE A 163 20.58 6.34 -0.76
N GLY A 164 19.77 7.35 -1.03
CA GLY A 164 18.77 7.87 -0.10
C GLY A 164 17.50 7.02 -0.09
N TYR A 165 16.38 7.63 0.27
CA TYR A 165 15.10 6.97 0.14
C TYR A 165 14.61 6.91 -1.32
N GLY A 166 13.74 5.95 -1.63
CA GLY A 166 13.15 5.81 -2.96
C GLY A 166 12.23 6.98 -3.32
N ILE A 167 11.23 7.24 -2.48
CA ILE A 167 10.19 8.27 -2.73
C ILE A 167 10.01 9.13 -1.49
N GLY A 168 10.20 10.44 -1.64
CA GLY A 168 9.98 11.46 -0.62
C GLY A 168 8.97 12.52 -1.05
N THR A 169 7.97 12.83 -0.22
CA THR A 169 7.02 13.93 -0.49
C THR A 169 6.69 14.76 0.75
N GLY A 170 6.31 16.04 0.53
CA GLY A 170 5.76 16.89 1.58
C GLY A 170 4.34 16.48 1.99
N ALA A 171 3.70 17.32 2.83
CA ALA A 171 2.44 17.02 3.48
C ALA A 171 1.25 17.02 2.51
N GLY A 172 0.18 16.31 2.85
CA GLY A 172 -1.04 16.26 2.02
C GLY A 172 -0.87 15.52 0.70
N SER A 173 0.20 14.73 0.54
CA SER A 173 0.55 14.09 -0.73
C SER A 173 -0.08 12.70 -0.88
N THR A 174 -0.21 12.24 -2.12
CA THR A 174 -0.72 10.91 -2.47
C THR A 174 0.35 10.09 -3.20
N ILE A 175 0.62 8.89 -2.70
CA ILE A 175 1.52 7.91 -3.31
C ILE A 175 0.69 6.68 -3.65
N THR A 176 0.62 6.31 -4.93
CA THR A 176 -0.25 5.21 -5.38
C THR A 176 0.46 4.29 -6.36
N SER A 177 0.31 2.98 -6.18
CA SER A 177 0.79 1.97 -7.14
C SER A 177 2.29 2.12 -7.46
N CYS A 178 3.09 2.42 -6.44
CA CYS A 178 4.54 2.60 -6.58
C CYS A 178 5.31 1.41 -6.01
N SER A 179 6.53 1.21 -6.51
CA SER A 179 7.49 0.28 -5.94
C SER A 179 8.72 1.02 -5.43
N ALA A 180 9.12 0.77 -4.19
CA ALA A 180 10.38 1.27 -3.62
C ALA A 180 11.26 0.07 -3.23
N TYR A 181 12.29 -0.18 -4.04
CA TYR A 181 13.07 -1.43 -4.02
C TYR A 181 14.56 -1.20 -3.85
N ASN A 182 15.20 -1.91 -2.92
CA ASN A 182 16.66 -1.97 -2.81
C ASN A 182 17.32 -0.58 -2.70
N ASN A 183 16.72 0.33 -1.92
CA ASN A 183 17.31 1.63 -1.64
C ASN A 183 18.21 1.52 -0.40
N SER A 184 19.36 2.21 -0.40
CA SER A 184 20.26 2.23 0.75
C SER A 184 19.75 3.13 1.89
N GLY A 185 18.68 3.88 1.66
CA GLY A 185 17.87 4.53 2.68
C GLY A 185 16.53 3.81 2.89
N GLY A 186 15.48 4.58 3.23
CA GLY A 186 14.12 4.04 3.36
C GLY A 186 13.42 3.84 2.01
N GLY A 187 12.28 3.17 2.00
CA GLY A 187 11.49 2.99 0.77
C GLY A 187 10.69 4.25 0.41
N ILE A 188 9.64 4.52 1.18
CA ILE A 188 8.74 5.67 1.01
C ILE A 188 8.78 6.51 2.30
N ASN A 189 9.09 7.80 2.16
CA ASN A 189 9.13 8.75 3.28
C ASN A 189 8.20 9.93 3.00
N VAL A 190 7.18 10.14 3.84
CA VAL A 190 6.20 11.21 3.63
C VAL A 190 5.99 12.01 4.90
N LEU A 191 5.68 13.29 4.75
CA LEU A 191 5.25 14.14 5.87
C LEU A 191 3.78 13.84 6.25
N SER A 192 3.17 14.71 7.04
CA SER A 192 1.82 14.50 7.60
C SER A 192 0.71 14.54 6.56
N VAL A 193 -0.43 13.93 6.90
CA VAL A 193 -1.69 13.96 6.14
C VAL A 193 -1.56 13.37 4.72
N CYS A 194 -0.65 12.41 4.54
CA CYS A 194 -0.45 11.76 3.26
C CYS A 194 -1.29 10.48 3.11
N SER A 195 -1.57 10.09 1.88
CA SER A 195 -2.19 8.81 1.53
C SER A 195 -1.20 7.95 0.76
N ILE A 196 -0.92 6.74 1.24
CA ILE A 196 -0.03 5.76 0.60
C ILE A 196 -0.86 4.51 0.31
N THR A 197 -0.97 4.13 -0.96
CA THR A 197 -1.93 3.12 -1.41
C THR A 197 -1.36 2.18 -2.46
N ASN A 198 -1.61 0.88 -2.32
CA ASN A 198 -1.24 -0.13 -3.32
C ASN A 198 0.28 -0.16 -3.64
N CYS A 199 1.13 0.11 -2.65
CA CYS A 199 2.59 0.17 -2.85
C CYS A 199 3.29 -1.12 -2.41
N SER A 200 4.36 -1.48 -3.12
CA SER A 200 5.30 -2.55 -2.74
C SER A 200 6.63 -1.95 -2.30
N VAL A 201 7.08 -2.24 -1.09
CA VAL A 201 8.23 -1.57 -0.49
C VAL A 201 9.16 -2.58 0.18
N TYR A 202 10.29 -2.86 -0.45
CA TYR A 202 11.10 -4.00 -0.06
C TYR A 202 12.60 -3.90 -0.31
N ASP A 203 13.35 -4.70 0.45
CA ASP A 203 14.81 -4.75 0.44
C ASP A 203 15.48 -3.38 0.71
N ASN A 204 14.84 -2.49 1.46
CA ASN A 204 15.42 -1.18 1.79
C ASN A 204 16.28 -1.27 3.06
N ALA A 205 17.39 -0.53 3.10
CA ALA A 205 18.34 -0.54 4.21
C ALA A 205 17.93 0.35 5.41
N ALA A 206 16.68 0.79 5.45
CA ALA A 206 16.05 1.42 6.60
C ALA A 206 14.58 0.98 6.68
N ASN A 207 13.69 1.82 7.22
CA ASN A 207 12.26 1.54 7.23
C ASN A 207 11.71 1.40 5.80
N GLY A 208 10.73 0.51 5.62
CA GLY A 208 10.01 0.39 4.36
C GLY A 208 9.21 1.66 4.10
N ILE A 209 8.14 1.86 4.86
CA ILE A 209 7.30 3.06 4.82
C ILE A 209 7.53 3.86 6.10
N SER A 210 7.82 5.16 5.97
CA SER A 210 7.84 6.11 7.07
C SER A 210 6.88 7.26 6.78
N ALA A 211 5.84 7.39 7.59
CA ALA A 211 4.79 8.38 7.40
C ALA A 211 4.64 9.30 8.61
N GLY A 212 4.42 10.60 8.34
CA GLY A 212 4.13 11.60 9.35
C GLY A 212 2.78 11.39 10.04
N GLN A 213 2.27 12.43 10.70
CA GLN A 213 1.02 12.33 11.47
C GLN A 213 -0.20 12.28 10.55
N VAL A 214 -1.28 11.64 11.01
CA VAL A 214 -2.58 11.62 10.33
C VAL A 214 -2.51 11.08 8.90
N CYS A 215 -1.57 10.17 8.63
CA CYS A 215 -1.46 9.53 7.33
C CYS A 215 -2.40 8.33 7.22
N THR A 216 -2.78 7.99 5.99
CA THR A 216 -3.46 6.74 5.67
C THR A 216 -2.52 5.85 4.86
N VAL A 217 -2.30 4.62 5.31
CA VAL A 217 -1.55 3.58 4.58
C VAL A 217 -2.51 2.43 4.31
N SER A 218 -2.74 2.08 3.04
CA SER A 218 -3.66 0.99 2.72
C SER A 218 -3.22 0.11 1.55
N ASN A 219 -3.52 -1.18 1.65
CA ASN A 219 -3.20 -2.18 0.63
C ASN A 219 -1.70 -2.19 0.26
N CYS A 220 -0.83 -1.93 1.24
CA CYS A 220 0.61 -1.88 1.04
C CYS A 220 1.29 -3.16 1.52
N THR A 221 2.35 -3.54 0.82
CA THR A 221 3.22 -4.66 1.22
C THR A 221 4.61 -4.11 1.53
N ALA A 222 5.08 -4.30 2.77
CA ALA A 222 6.40 -3.87 3.22
C ALA A 222 7.20 -5.05 3.75
N PHE A 223 8.23 -5.49 3.03
CA PHE A 223 8.97 -6.70 3.40
C PHE A 223 10.47 -6.62 3.22
N THR A 224 11.20 -7.46 3.96
CA THR A 224 12.68 -7.56 3.89
C THR A 224 13.41 -6.22 4.05
N ASN A 225 12.80 -5.27 4.74
CA ASN A 225 13.45 -4.01 5.07
C ASN A 225 14.28 -4.17 6.36
N THR A 226 15.43 -3.51 6.44
CA THR A 226 16.31 -3.62 7.62
C THR A 226 15.85 -2.73 8.79
N GLY A 227 14.76 -2.00 8.63
CA GLY A 227 14.07 -1.26 9.68
C GLY A 227 12.67 -1.84 9.96
N VAL A 228 11.76 -0.97 10.38
CA VAL A 228 10.33 -1.28 10.51
C VAL A 228 9.71 -1.40 9.11
N GLY A 229 8.78 -2.33 8.92
CA GLY A 229 8.04 -2.46 7.66
C GLY A 229 7.21 -1.21 7.36
N VAL A 230 6.28 -0.88 8.26
CA VAL A 230 5.46 0.34 8.21
C VAL A 230 5.60 1.09 9.53
N ASP A 231 6.20 2.28 9.49
CA ASP A 231 6.41 3.15 10.65
C ASP A 231 5.64 4.46 10.46
N THR A 232 4.71 4.75 11.36
CA THR A 232 3.89 5.97 11.27
C THR A 232 3.89 6.76 12.56
N SER A 233 3.73 8.07 12.45
CA SER A 233 3.50 8.93 13.62
C SER A 233 2.06 8.79 14.15
N SER A 234 1.61 9.76 14.95
CA SER A 234 0.32 9.74 15.64
C SER A 234 -0.87 9.96 14.71
N GLY A 235 -2.04 9.42 15.09
CA GLY A 235 -3.32 9.64 14.42
C GLY A 235 -3.45 8.94 13.07
N CYS A 236 -2.61 7.96 12.77
CA CYS A 236 -2.58 7.32 11.45
C CYS A 236 -3.61 6.19 11.33
N THR A 237 -4.01 5.89 10.10
CA THR A 237 -4.86 4.75 9.76
C THR A 237 -4.10 3.78 8.86
N ILE A 238 -3.96 2.53 9.29
CA ILE A 238 -3.28 1.48 8.52
C ILE A 238 -4.28 0.35 8.28
N THR A 239 -4.53 0.02 7.02
CA THR A 239 -5.54 -1.00 6.66
C THR A 239 -5.06 -1.93 5.57
N ASN A 240 -5.42 -3.22 5.65
CA ASN A 240 -5.12 -4.21 4.60
C ASN A 240 -3.64 -4.26 4.20
N CYS A 241 -2.73 -4.06 5.17
CA CYS A 241 -1.30 -4.03 4.90
C CYS A 241 -0.64 -5.34 5.34
N ALA A 242 0.40 -5.74 4.61
CA ALA A 242 1.24 -6.87 4.96
C ALA A 242 2.67 -6.38 5.26
N ALA A 243 3.17 -6.68 6.46
CA ALA A 243 4.52 -6.34 6.87
C ALA A 243 5.28 -7.59 7.34
N PHE A 244 6.26 -8.05 6.57
CA PHE A 244 6.89 -9.34 6.85
C PHE A 244 8.39 -9.42 6.54
N PHE A 245 9.11 -10.31 7.24
CA PHE A 245 10.57 -10.45 7.12
C PHE A 245 11.37 -9.15 7.34
N ASN A 246 10.82 -8.17 8.06
CA ASN A 246 11.56 -6.96 8.39
C ASN A 246 12.42 -7.21 9.62
N THR A 247 13.60 -6.58 9.70
CA THR A 247 14.48 -6.73 10.87
C THR A 247 14.09 -5.82 12.04
N GLY A 248 13.09 -4.96 11.86
CA GLY A 248 12.42 -4.23 12.92
C GLY A 248 11.06 -4.85 13.27
N THR A 249 10.18 -4.02 13.85
CA THR A 249 8.75 -4.35 14.00
C THR A 249 8.08 -4.41 12.62
N GLY A 250 7.06 -5.25 12.45
CA GLY A 250 6.26 -5.27 11.22
C GLY A 250 5.57 -3.93 10.98
N ILE A 251 4.65 -3.56 11.89
CA ILE A 251 3.90 -2.29 11.85
C ILE A 251 4.08 -1.56 13.19
N ASN A 252 4.54 -0.32 13.16
CA ASN A 252 4.71 0.54 14.32
C ASN A 252 3.95 1.86 14.13
N THR A 253 3.19 2.27 15.14
CA THR A 253 2.44 3.54 15.08
C THR A 253 2.57 4.37 16.35
N GLY A 254 2.56 5.68 16.20
CA GLY A 254 2.34 6.63 17.29
C GLY A 254 0.91 6.57 17.87
N SER A 255 0.64 7.46 18.82
CA SER A 255 -0.60 7.49 19.60
C SER A 255 -1.84 7.77 18.76
N GLY A 256 -3.01 7.31 19.22
CA GLY A 256 -4.30 7.60 18.59
C GLY A 256 -4.46 7.01 17.19
N SER A 257 -3.72 5.95 16.86
CA SER A 257 -3.72 5.34 15.52
C SER A 257 -4.71 4.18 15.44
N THR A 258 -5.17 3.86 14.23
CA THR A 258 -6.04 2.70 13.97
C THR A 258 -5.36 1.76 13.00
N ILE A 259 -5.28 0.49 13.36
CA ILE A 259 -4.77 -0.59 12.52
C ILE A 259 -5.88 -1.62 12.35
N SER A 260 -6.20 -1.99 11.12
CA SER A 260 -7.15 -3.07 10.87
C SER A 260 -6.82 -3.96 9.68
N ASN A 261 -7.23 -5.23 9.73
CA ASN A 261 -7.08 -6.18 8.62
C ASN A 261 -5.63 -6.31 8.12
N CYS A 262 -4.65 -6.21 9.02
CA CYS A 262 -3.23 -6.25 8.67
C CYS A 262 -2.60 -7.59 9.03
N SER A 263 -1.55 -7.98 8.29
CA SER A 263 -0.74 -9.17 8.56
C SER A 263 0.69 -8.79 8.88
N SER A 264 1.18 -9.13 10.08
CA SER A 264 2.58 -8.99 10.47
C SER A 264 3.22 -10.36 10.70
N PHE A 265 4.22 -10.70 9.87
CA PHE A 265 4.72 -12.07 9.79
C PHE A 265 6.24 -12.16 9.76
N GLN A 266 6.84 -13.00 10.61
CA GLN A 266 8.29 -13.26 10.61
C GLN A 266 9.16 -11.99 10.66
N ASN A 267 8.73 -10.98 11.42
CA ASN A 267 9.59 -9.83 11.71
C ASN A 267 10.49 -10.16 12.91
N THR A 268 11.72 -9.64 12.94
CA THR A 268 12.61 -9.93 14.07
C THR A 268 12.29 -9.08 15.31
N GLY A 269 11.53 -8.00 15.15
CA GLY A 269 10.88 -7.29 16.25
C GLY A 269 9.50 -7.87 16.59
N SER A 270 8.62 -7.03 17.12
CA SER A 270 7.22 -7.40 17.34
C SER A 270 6.45 -7.37 16.02
N GLY A 271 5.30 -8.04 15.96
CA GLY A 271 4.44 -7.97 14.78
C GLY A 271 3.85 -6.58 14.60
N ILE A 272 3.13 -6.11 15.62
CA ILE A 272 2.48 -4.79 15.66
C ILE A 272 2.84 -4.11 16.98
N SER A 273 3.17 -2.82 16.94
CA SER A 273 3.41 -1.99 18.12
C SER A 273 2.60 -0.70 18.02
N VAL A 274 1.78 -0.43 19.05
CA VAL A 274 0.95 0.78 19.10
C VAL A 274 1.12 1.53 20.42
N MET A 275 1.07 2.86 20.34
CA MET A 275 1.11 3.76 21.50
C MET A 275 -0.30 4.12 22.00
N THR A 276 -0.36 4.99 23.00
CA THR A 276 -1.57 5.35 23.74
C THR A 276 -2.77 5.68 22.87
N GLY A 277 -3.95 5.18 23.25
CA GLY A 277 -5.22 5.53 22.60
C GLY A 277 -5.43 4.92 21.22
N SER A 278 -4.65 3.89 20.86
CA SER A 278 -4.72 3.27 19.53
C SER A 278 -5.65 2.06 19.50
N ALA A 279 -6.15 1.71 18.32
CA ALA A 279 -6.95 0.52 18.09
C ALA A 279 -6.26 -0.45 17.13
N VAL A 280 -6.27 -1.75 17.45
CA VAL A 280 -5.77 -2.84 16.60
C VAL A 280 -6.86 -3.89 16.47
N THR A 281 -7.39 -4.05 15.27
CA THR A 281 -8.57 -4.89 15.01
C THR A 281 -8.37 -5.86 13.85
N ASP A 282 -8.86 -7.09 13.98
CA ASP A 282 -8.90 -8.06 12.87
C ASP A 282 -7.54 -8.29 12.19
N CYS A 283 -6.44 -8.21 12.95
CA CYS A 283 -5.09 -8.39 12.43
C CYS A 283 -4.55 -9.80 12.74
N ALA A 284 -3.61 -10.26 11.91
CA ALA A 284 -2.84 -11.47 12.15
C ALA A 284 -1.38 -11.12 12.45
N ALA A 285 -0.89 -11.46 13.65
CA ALA A 285 0.51 -11.31 14.04
C ALA A 285 1.12 -12.69 14.30
N ARG A 286 2.01 -13.16 13.42
CA ARG A 286 2.50 -14.55 13.49
C ARG A 286 4.00 -14.67 13.27
N PHE A 287 4.63 -15.61 13.99
CA PHE A 287 6.04 -15.93 13.82
C PHE A 287 7.00 -14.75 14.03
N ASN A 288 6.58 -13.69 14.73
CA ASN A 288 7.46 -12.58 15.05
C ASN A 288 8.38 -12.98 16.21
N SER A 289 9.66 -12.58 16.17
CA SER A 289 10.64 -13.04 17.15
C SER A 289 10.41 -12.46 18.55
N ALA A 290 9.75 -11.30 18.65
CA ALA A 290 9.26 -10.71 19.90
C ALA A 290 7.74 -10.91 20.05
N ASP A 291 7.00 -9.92 20.55
CA ASP A 291 5.56 -10.03 20.77
C ASP A 291 4.76 -10.04 19.45
N GLY A 292 3.56 -10.62 19.45
CA GLY A 292 2.62 -10.47 18.35
C GLY A 292 2.13 -9.03 18.24
N ILE A 293 1.50 -8.53 19.31
CA ILE A 293 1.03 -7.16 19.43
C ILE A 293 1.52 -6.57 20.76
N VAL A 294 2.16 -5.40 20.71
CA VAL A 294 2.48 -4.58 21.89
C VAL A 294 1.55 -3.38 21.94
N CYS A 295 0.92 -3.14 23.09
CA CYS A 295 0.14 -1.93 23.34
C CYS A 295 0.56 -1.27 24.67
N VAL A 296 0.40 0.06 24.72
CA VAL A 296 0.82 0.85 25.88
C VAL A 296 -0.36 1.13 26.80
N ALA A 297 -1.17 2.16 26.52
CA ALA A 297 -2.27 2.54 27.40
C ALA A 297 -3.51 2.96 26.61
N GLN A 298 -4.70 2.85 27.20
CA GLN A 298 -5.97 3.27 26.57
C GLN A 298 -6.20 2.65 25.18
N CYS A 299 -5.58 1.50 24.90
CA CYS A 299 -5.67 0.87 23.58
C CYS A 299 -6.88 -0.08 23.50
N PHE A 300 -7.38 -0.26 22.29
CA PHE A 300 -8.42 -1.22 21.97
C PHE A 300 -7.88 -2.33 21.08
N ILE A 301 -7.71 -3.53 21.63
CA ILE A 301 -7.12 -4.68 20.95
C ILE A 301 -8.19 -5.75 20.78
N GLN A 302 -8.73 -5.91 19.56
CA GLN A 302 -9.88 -6.78 19.32
C GLN A 302 -9.77 -7.69 18.10
N GLY A 303 -10.25 -8.93 18.20
CA GLY A 303 -10.43 -9.81 17.04
C GLY A 303 -9.12 -10.25 16.37
N ASN A 304 -7.99 -10.11 17.04
CA ASN A 304 -6.69 -10.40 16.45
C ASN A 304 -6.30 -11.88 16.63
N THR A 305 -5.59 -12.43 15.64
CA THR A 305 -4.97 -13.75 15.71
C THR A 305 -3.47 -13.59 15.92
N CYS A 306 -2.99 -13.94 17.10
CA CYS A 306 -1.58 -13.85 17.47
C CYS A 306 -1.02 -15.26 17.69
N SER A 307 -0.19 -15.79 16.77
CA SER A 307 0.31 -17.16 16.90
C SER A 307 1.80 -17.32 16.70
N THR A 308 2.44 -18.17 17.51
CA THR A 308 3.85 -18.53 17.32
C THR A 308 4.78 -17.31 17.40
N ASN A 309 4.43 -16.34 18.23
CA ASN A 309 5.28 -15.18 18.48
C ASN A 309 6.19 -15.45 19.68
N GLY A 310 7.35 -14.80 19.73
CA GLY A 310 8.20 -14.81 20.91
C GLY A 310 8.90 -16.14 21.12
N ALA A 311 10.01 -16.37 20.43
CA ALA A 311 10.75 -17.64 20.49
C ALA A 311 11.32 -18.00 21.88
N ALA A 312 11.24 -17.11 22.88
CA ALA A 312 11.66 -17.39 24.25
C ALA A 312 11.02 -16.52 25.36
N ASN A 313 10.50 -15.32 25.05
CA ASN A 313 9.94 -14.39 26.07
C ASN A 313 8.78 -13.52 25.55
N GLY A 314 8.35 -13.72 24.31
CA GLY A 314 7.33 -12.87 23.69
C GLY A 314 5.92 -13.41 23.93
N ALA A 315 4.96 -12.49 23.97
CA ALA A 315 3.55 -12.78 24.12
C ALA A 315 2.81 -12.76 22.78
N GLY A 316 1.64 -13.39 22.71
CA GLY A 316 0.68 -13.12 21.66
C GLY A 316 0.25 -11.65 21.68
N ILE A 317 -0.13 -11.15 22.85
CA ILE A 317 -0.43 -9.73 23.12
C ILE A 317 0.25 -9.33 24.42
N HIS A 318 0.98 -8.21 24.39
CA HIS A 318 1.70 -7.64 25.53
C HIS A 318 1.20 -6.21 25.80
N ALA A 319 0.50 -6.03 26.92
CA ALA A 319 0.04 -4.74 27.42
C ALA A 319 0.97 -4.21 28.51
N THR A 320 1.74 -3.18 28.16
CA THR A 320 2.80 -2.62 29.02
C THR A 320 2.30 -1.53 29.97
N GLY A 321 1.11 -0.96 29.72
CA GLY A 321 0.51 0.10 30.53
C GLY A 321 -0.94 -0.20 30.94
N SER A 322 -1.71 0.85 31.23
CA SER A 322 -3.04 0.78 31.83
C SER A 322 -4.18 1.07 30.87
N ASP A 323 -5.41 0.84 31.32
CA ASP A 323 -6.64 1.26 30.64
C ASP A 323 -6.84 0.66 29.25
N ASN A 324 -6.13 -0.43 28.93
CA ASN A 324 -6.33 -1.14 27.68
C ASN A 324 -7.55 -2.06 27.78
N ARG A 325 -8.26 -2.21 26.67
CA ARG A 325 -9.32 -3.20 26.49
C ARG A 325 -8.85 -4.24 25.48
N ILE A 326 -8.65 -5.46 25.96
CA ILE A 326 -8.18 -6.61 25.19
C ILE A 326 -9.33 -7.60 25.11
N GLU A 327 -9.94 -7.73 23.93
CA GLU A 327 -11.12 -8.60 23.80
C GLU A 327 -11.25 -9.39 22.50
N GLY A 328 -11.76 -10.62 22.57
CA GLY A 328 -12.04 -11.40 21.37
C GLY A 328 -10.79 -11.81 20.58
N ASN A 329 -9.61 -11.83 21.20
CA ASN A 329 -8.38 -12.21 20.52
C ASN A 329 -8.06 -13.69 20.70
N ALA A 330 -7.38 -14.28 19.72
CA ALA A 330 -6.89 -15.66 19.75
C ALA A 330 -5.36 -15.69 19.82
N CYS A 331 -4.80 -16.12 20.95
CA CYS A 331 -3.36 -16.20 21.18
C CYS A 331 -2.89 -17.67 21.28
N ALA A 332 -1.98 -18.10 20.41
CA ALA A 332 -1.55 -19.50 20.38
C ALA A 332 -0.04 -19.70 20.23
N ALA A 333 0.50 -20.75 20.85
CA ALA A 333 1.86 -21.23 20.62
C ALA A 333 2.99 -20.18 20.79
N ALA A 334 2.78 -19.17 21.63
CA ALA A 334 3.81 -18.22 22.07
C ALA A 334 4.38 -18.63 23.44
N ASP A 335 5.40 -17.93 23.93
CA ASP A 335 5.82 -18.13 25.32
C ASP A 335 4.69 -17.70 26.28
N ARG A 336 4.17 -16.50 26.10
CA ARG A 336 2.96 -16.02 26.80
C ARG A 336 1.78 -15.83 25.85
N GLY A 337 0.57 -16.19 26.29
CA GLY A 337 -0.64 -15.94 25.50
C GLY A 337 -1.01 -14.46 25.50
N ILE A 338 -1.56 -14.01 26.63
CA ILE A 338 -1.80 -12.60 26.94
C ILE A 338 -0.99 -12.23 28.17
N ASP A 339 -0.15 -11.21 28.01
CA ASP A 339 0.75 -10.67 29.00
C ASP A 339 0.38 -9.22 29.32
N VAL A 340 0.15 -8.92 30.59
CA VAL A 340 -0.34 -7.63 31.07
C VAL A 340 0.48 -7.23 32.29
N ASP A 341 1.44 -6.33 32.07
CA ASP A 341 2.33 -5.81 33.10
C ASP A 341 1.67 -4.70 33.92
N GLY A 342 0.87 -3.85 33.24
CA GLY A 342 0.18 -2.73 33.87
C GLY A 342 -1.10 -3.14 34.62
N SER A 343 -1.55 -2.27 35.53
CA SER A 343 -2.86 -2.41 36.19
C SER A 343 -3.95 -1.64 35.43
N GLY A 344 -5.23 -1.85 35.79
CA GLY A 344 -6.35 -1.08 35.24
C GLY A 344 -6.81 -1.48 33.83
N ASN A 345 -6.39 -2.65 33.33
CA ASN A 345 -6.80 -3.16 32.02
C ASN A 345 -8.07 -4.02 32.12
N VAL A 346 -8.78 -4.18 31.00
CA VAL A 346 -9.94 -5.07 30.85
C VAL A 346 -9.60 -6.21 29.88
N ILE A 347 -9.71 -7.45 30.34
CA ILE A 347 -9.35 -8.67 29.59
C ILE A 347 -10.55 -9.62 29.55
N ILE A 348 -11.23 -9.72 28.40
CA ILE A 348 -12.49 -10.47 28.27
C ILE A 348 -12.64 -11.15 26.91
N ARG A 349 -13.37 -12.27 26.84
CA ARG A 349 -13.68 -12.95 25.56
C ARG A 349 -12.46 -13.39 24.73
N ASN A 350 -11.28 -13.48 25.33
CA ASN A 350 -10.08 -13.92 24.64
C ASN A 350 -9.91 -15.43 24.77
N THR A 351 -9.12 -16.01 23.87
CA THR A 351 -8.76 -17.42 23.92
C THR A 351 -7.25 -17.62 23.82
N CYS A 352 -6.70 -18.48 24.68
CA CYS A 352 -5.28 -18.82 24.68
C CYS A 352 -5.10 -20.34 24.61
N THR A 353 -4.21 -20.84 23.76
CA THR A 353 -3.92 -22.29 23.64
C THR A 353 -2.44 -22.55 23.32
N GLY A 354 -1.89 -23.64 23.87
CA GLY A 354 -0.54 -24.09 23.54
C GLY A 354 0.60 -23.11 23.85
N ASN A 355 0.37 -22.07 24.65
CA ASN A 355 1.43 -21.17 25.12
C ASN A 355 2.11 -21.77 26.36
N SER A 356 3.38 -21.42 26.64
CA SER A 356 4.04 -21.83 27.90
C SER A 356 3.25 -21.33 29.11
N THR A 357 2.80 -20.08 29.06
CA THR A 357 1.89 -19.46 30.03
C THR A 357 0.76 -18.74 29.29
N ASN A 358 -0.46 -19.25 29.37
CA ASN A 358 -1.59 -18.66 28.63
C ASN A 358 -1.97 -17.26 29.11
N TRP A 359 -1.85 -17.00 30.41
CA TRP A 359 -2.30 -15.76 31.05
C TRP A 359 -1.27 -15.29 32.07
N ALA A 360 -0.59 -14.19 31.79
CA ALA A 360 0.28 -13.49 32.73
C ALA A 360 -0.33 -12.11 32.98
N ILE A 361 -1.13 -11.96 34.03
CA ILE A 361 -1.91 -10.75 34.27
C ILE A 361 -1.53 -10.19 35.65
N ALA A 362 -1.00 -8.97 35.67
CA ALA A 362 -0.65 -8.27 36.90
C ALA A 362 -1.89 -8.01 37.78
N ALA A 363 -1.66 -7.71 39.05
CA ALA A 363 -2.72 -7.37 40.00
C ALA A 363 -3.50 -6.10 39.57
N ASN A 364 -4.73 -5.97 40.07
CA ASN A 364 -5.60 -4.81 39.85
C ASN A 364 -6.05 -4.62 38.38
N ASN A 365 -6.21 -5.73 37.65
CA ASN A 365 -6.86 -5.76 36.34
C ASN A 365 -8.28 -6.33 36.44
N VAL A 366 -9.16 -5.95 35.51
CA VAL A 366 -10.52 -6.49 35.38
C VAL A 366 -10.49 -7.63 34.36
N CYS A 367 -10.57 -8.86 34.84
CA CYS A 367 -10.54 -10.05 34.00
C CYS A 367 -11.88 -10.79 34.07
N GLY A 368 -12.44 -11.15 32.92
CA GLY A 368 -13.53 -12.13 32.87
C GLY A 368 -13.05 -13.51 33.35
N PRO A 369 -13.94 -14.41 33.80
CA PRO A 369 -13.54 -15.74 34.26
C PRO A 369 -12.68 -16.46 33.23
N ILE A 370 -11.53 -17.00 33.64
CA ILE A 370 -10.70 -17.84 32.79
C ILE A 370 -11.17 -19.28 32.97
N VAL A 371 -11.77 -19.85 31.93
CA VAL A 371 -12.27 -21.23 31.93
C VAL A 371 -11.25 -22.14 31.27
N ASP A 372 -10.75 -23.12 32.02
CA ASP A 372 -9.81 -24.12 31.52
C ASP A 372 -10.54 -25.28 30.83
N ARG A 373 -10.30 -25.42 29.52
CA ARG A 373 -10.83 -26.46 28.63
C ARG A 373 -9.71 -27.29 27.98
N THR A 374 -8.48 -27.26 28.53
CA THR A 374 -7.32 -28.01 28.00
C THR A 374 -7.50 -29.53 28.06
N THR A 375 -8.33 -30.01 28.99
CA THR A 375 -8.80 -31.39 28.98
C THR A 375 -10.11 -31.48 28.20
N PRO A 376 -10.27 -32.45 27.27
CA PRO A 376 -11.52 -32.63 26.54
C PRO A 376 -12.70 -32.81 27.51
N GLY A 377 -13.50 -31.77 27.66
CA GLY A 377 -14.62 -31.76 28.60
C GLY A 377 -15.99 -31.82 27.92
N SER A 378 -16.04 -32.17 26.64
CA SER A 378 -17.28 -32.32 25.88
C SER A 378 -17.22 -33.57 25.01
N ALA A 379 -18.34 -34.28 24.94
CA ALA A 379 -18.48 -35.43 24.05
C ALA A 379 -18.41 -34.99 22.57
N ALA A 380 -18.09 -35.92 21.69
CA ALA A 380 -18.22 -35.71 20.26
C ALA A 380 -19.67 -35.30 19.93
N ILE A 381 -19.83 -34.25 19.13
CA ILE A 381 -21.14 -33.78 18.67
C ILE A 381 -21.39 -34.41 17.29
N ASN A 382 -22.43 -35.22 17.18
CA ASN A 382 -22.90 -35.79 15.91
C ASN A 382 -24.44 -35.70 15.86
N GLY A 383 -24.97 -34.61 15.29
CA GLY A 383 -26.40 -34.32 15.25
C GLY A 383 -26.70 -32.82 15.10
N ASN A 384 -27.97 -32.43 15.22
CA ASN A 384 -28.44 -31.05 15.03
C ASN A 384 -28.38 -30.18 16.31
N SER A 385 -27.90 -30.71 17.43
CA SER A 385 -27.87 -30.01 18.72
C SER A 385 -26.76 -30.52 19.63
N ALA A 386 -26.29 -29.68 20.55
CA ALA A 386 -25.38 -30.03 21.63
C ALA A 386 -25.71 -29.21 22.88
N PRO A 387 -25.41 -29.71 24.10
CA PRO A 387 -25.42 -28.87 25.30
C PRO A 387 -24.30 -27.83 25.25
N ASP A 388 -24.42 -26.75 26.03
CA ASP A 388 -23.34 -25.78 26.22
C ASP A 388 -22.10 -26.47 26.83
N SER A 389 -20.99 -26.44 26.09
CA SER A 389 -19.72 -27.03 26.46
C SER A 389 -18.67 -26.01 26.92
N THR A 390 -19.04 -24.73 26.97
CA THR A 390 -18.13 -23.63 27.36
C THR A 390 -17.73 -23.74 28.82
N GLY A 391 -18.58 -24.33 29.68
CA GLY A 391 -18.30 -24.47 31.11
C GLY A 391 -18.50 -23.17 31.90
N THR A 392 -19.23 -22.20 31.35
CA THR A 392 -19.53 -20.92 32.00
C THR A 392 -20.77 -20.28 31.42
N THR A 393 -21.52 -19.55 32.24
CA THR A 393 -22.62 -18.69 31.76
C THR A 393 -22.22 -17.23 31.63
N HIS A 394 -20.95 -16.90 31.93
CA HIS A 394 -20.48 -15.51 31.94
C HIS A 394 -20.18 -15.03 30.51
N PRO A 395 -20.84 -13.98 29.99
CA PRO A 395 -20.73 -13.54 28.59
C PRO A 395 -19.37 -12.92 28.21
N HIS A 396 -18.49 -12.78 29.20
CA HIS A 396 -17.16 -12.18 29.05
C HIS A 396 -16.03 -13.13 29.43
N ALA A 397 -16.32 -14.43 29.56
CA ALA A 397 -15.30 -15.43 29.89
C ALA A 397 -14.16 -15.46 28.88
N ASN A 398 -12.96 -15.69 29.38
CA ASN A 398 -11.76 -16.04 28.62
C ASN A 398 -11.59 -17.56 28.65
N PHE A 399 -10.98 -18.15 27.62
CA PHE A 399 -10.83 -19.61 27.53
C PHE A 399 -9.38 -20.04 27.33
N THR A 400 -8.93 -20.96 28.17
CA THR A 400 -7.77 -21.81 27.83
C THR A 400 -8.31 -23.07 27.18
N TYR A 401 -7.77 -23.53 26.05
CA TYR A 401 -8.21 -24.79 25.43
C TYR A 401 -7.11 -25.58 24.76
#